data_AF-A0A131ZW94-F1
#
_entry.id   AF-A0A131ZW94-F1
#
_cell.length_a   1.000
_cell.length_b   1.000
_cell.length_c   1.000
_cell.angle_alpha   90.00
_cell.angle_beta   90.00
_cell.angle_gamma   90.00
#
_symmetry.space_group_name_H-M   'P 1'
#
loop_
_entity.id
_entity.type
_entity.pdbx_description
1 polymer ?
#
loop_
_entity_poly.entity_id
_entity_poly.type
_entity_poly.pdbx_seq_one_letter_code
_entity_poly.pdbx_strand_id
1 'polypeptide(L)' 'MINQNLPALKVIDLSDCHLITDSGIASLIGTKFDKLIELDLSGCSRITDDCLKIIRRCQSLEKLSISNCP' A
#
# COMPACT_ATOMS: atom_id res chain seq x y z
N MET A 1 -6.24 -24.59 1.95
CA MET A 1 -5.40 -23.62 1.21
C MET A 1 -6.32 -22.48 0.80
N ILE A 2 -6.29 -21.36 1.52
CA ILE A 2 -7.09 -20.18 1.16
C ILE A 2 -6.39 -19.54 -0.03
N ASN A 3 -7.03 -19.57 -1.21
CA ASN A 3 -6.54 -18.87 -2.39
C ASN A 3 -6.46 -17.37 -2.06
N GLN A 4 -5.24 -16.84 -1.91
CA GLN A 4 -4.92 -15.41 -1.77
C GLN A 4 -5.12 -14.68 -3.11
N ASN A 5 -6.25 -14.90 -3.75
CA ASN A 5 -6.65 -14.18 -4.94
C ASN A 5 -7.77 -13.26 -4.49
N LEU A 6 -7.43 -12.07 -3.98
CA LEU A 6 -8.37 -10.99 -3.69
C LEU A 6 -8.67 -10.32 -5.04
N PRO A 7 -9.70 -10.76 -5.79
CA PRO A 7 -9.87 -10.35 -7.16
C PRO A 7 -10.46 -8.94 -7.10
N ALA A 8 -9.59 -7.94 -7.27
CA ALA A 8 -9.91 -6.51 -7.32
C ALA A 8 -10.14 -5.80 -5.97
N LEU A 9 -9.21 -5.92 -5.01
CA LEU A 9 -9.14 -4.89 -3.98
C LEU A 9 -8.80 -3.53 -4.64
N LYS A 10 -9.73 -2.59 -4.55
CA LYS A 10 -9.60 -1.23 -5.10
C LYS A 10 -9.19 -0.20 -4.06
N VAL A 11 -9.48 -0.46 -2.79
CA VAL A 11 -9.22 0.45 -1.68
C VAL A 11 -8.54 -0.34 -0.59
N ILE A 12 -7.41 0.15 -0.12
CA ILE A 12 -6.69 -0.35 1.04
C ILE A 12 -6.53 0.80 2.02
N ASP A 13 -6.98 0.59 3.25
CA ASP A 13 -6.73 1.48 4.36
C ASP A 13 -5.77 0.78 5.34
N LEU A 14 -4.58 1.34 5.48
CA LEU A 14 -3.56 0.96 6.45
C LEU A 14 -3.19 2.16 7.33
N SER A 15 -4.09 3.13 7.48
CA SER A 15 -3.88 4.26 8.39
C SER A 15 -3.57 3.78 9.81
N ASP A 16 -2.68 4.52 10.48
CA ASP A 16 -2.16 4.25 11.83
C ASP A 16 -1.55 2.84 12.02
N CYS A 17 -1.22 2.13 10.94
CA CYS A 17 -0.54 0.84 11.02
C CYS A 17 0.95 1.02 11.33
N HIS A 18 1.30 1.32 12.57
CA HIS A 18 2.69 1.62 13.00
C HIS A 18 3.70 0.48 12.85
N LEU A 19 3.28 -0.70 12.42
CA LEU A 19 4.15 -1.85 12.14
C LEU A 19 4.40 -2.05 10.64
N ILE A 20 3.71 -1.33 9.76
CA ILE A 20 3.93 -1.45 8.31
C ILE A 20 5.25 -0.79 7.93
N THR A 21 6.03 -1.47 7.10
CA THR A 21 7.33 -1.03 6.60
C THR A 21 7.33 -1.01 5.08
N ASP A 22 8.35 -0.40 4.48
CA ASP A 22 8.53 -0.41 3.01
C ASP A 22 8.55 -1.83 2.43
N SER A 23 9.14 -2.79 3.16
CA SER A 23 9.12 -4.21 2.77
C SER A 23 7.72 -4.82 2.83
N GLY A 24 6.90 -4.45 3.82
CA GLY A 24 5.49 -4.83 3.87
C GLY A 24 4.69 -4.28 2.69
N ILE A 25 4.93 -3.02 2.31
CA ILE A 25 4.34 -2.39 1.12
C ILE A 25 4.80 -3.09 -0.17
N ALA A 26 6.08 -3.48 -0.27
CA ALA A 26 6.59 -4.28 -1.39
C ALA A 26 5.89 -5.63 -1.52
N SER A 27 5.73 -6.34 -0.39
CA SER A 27 5.02 -7.62 -0.36
C SER A 27 3.55 -7.45 -0.73
N LEU A 28 2.90 -6.39 -0.25
CA LEU A 28 1.53 -6.05 -0.60
C LEU A 28 1.41 -5.82 -2.11
N ILE A 29 2.14 -4.86 -2.68
CA ILE A 29 2.04 -4.51 -4.10
C ILE A 29 2.47 -5.66 -5.04
N GLY A 30 3.41 -6.49 -4.60
CA GLY A 30 3.91 -7.64 -5.36
C GLY A 30 2.86 -8.71 -5.70
N THR A 31 1.73 -8.78 -4.98
CA THR A 31 0.73 -9.84 -5.14
C THR A 31 -0.40 -9.53 -6.14
N LYS A 32 -0.15 -8.69 -7.16
CA LYS A 32 -1.12 -8.24 -8.20
C LYS A 32 -2.20 -7.27 -7.69
N PHE A 33 -1.77 -6.11 -7.20
CA PHE A 33 -2.65 -4.95 -6.97
C PHE A 33 -2.80 -4.08 -8.22
N ASP A 34 -2.92 -4.70 -9.40
CA ASP A 34 -3.05 -4.00 -10.68
C ASP A 34 -4.32 -3.15 -10.77
N LYS A 35 -5.27 -3.36 -9.85
CA LYS A 35 -6.56 -2.66 -9.78
C LYS A 35 -6.73 -1.82 -8.51
N LEU A 36 -5.67 -1.60 -7.74
CA LEU A 36 -5.72 -0.72 -6.57
C LEU A 36 -5.88 0.72 -7.03
N ILE A 37 -6.90 1.40 -6.51
CA ILE A 37 -7.29 2.78 -6.85
C ILE A 37 -6.96 3.72 -5.69
N GLU A 38 -7.11 3.27 -4.44
CA GLU A 38 -6.92 4.09 -3.25
C GLU A 38 -6.09 3.33 -2.22
N LEU A 39 -5.07 4.01 -1.68
CA LEU A 39 -4.19 3.51 -0.63
C LEU A 39 -4.03 4.59 0.45
N ASP A 40 -4.43 4.27 1.67
CA ASP A 40 -4.16 5.11 2.84
C ASP A 40 -3.05 4.52 3.69
N LEU A 41 -2.00 5.30 3.92
CA LEU A 41 -0.85 5.01 4.77
C LEU A 41 -0.66 6.09 5.85
N SER A 42 -1.65 6.96 6.05
CA SER A 42 -1.53 8.06 7.01
C SER A 42 -1.19 7.56 8.42
N GLY A 43 -0.35 8.29 9.16
CA GLY A 43 0.08 7.89 10.51
C GLY A 43 1.01 6.67 10.58
N CYS A 44 1.43 6.12 9.44
CA CYS A 44 2.42 5.03 9.41
C CYS A 44 3.82 5.56 9.72
N SER A 45 4.35 5.21 10.89
CA SER A 45 5.61 5.77 11.43
C SER A 45 6.88 5.03 10.98
N ARG A 46 6.75 3.94 10.22
CA ARG A 46 7.85 3.06 9.81
C ARG A 46 8.03 2.92 8.30
N ILE A 47 7.28 3.69 7.52
CA ILE A 47 7.51 3.82 6.09
C ILE A 47 8.46 4.98 5.82
N THR A 48 9.16 4.91 4.69
CA THR A 48 10.06 5.98 4.24
C THR A 48 9.74 6.38 2.80
N ASP A 49 10.45 7.38 2.26
CA ASP A 49 10.35 7.77 0.84
C ASP A 49 10.61 6.60 -0.13
N ASP A 50 11.29 5.54 0.30
CA ASP A 50 11.46 4.34 -0.52
C ASP A 50 10.13 3.62 -0.81
N CYS A 51 9.10 3.77 0.05
CA CYS A 51 7.77 3.24 -0.22
C CYS A 51 7.16 3.84 -1.49
N LEU A 52 7.45 5.10 -1.80
CA LEU A 52 6.89 5.79 -2.98
C LEU A 52 7.40 5.16 -4.28
N LYS A 53 8.65 4.69 -4.30
CA LYS A 53 9.24 3.97 -5.45
C LYS A 53 8.48 2.66 -5.71
N ILE A 54 8.01 2.01 -4.64
CA ILE A 54 7.22 0.78 -4.71
C ILE A 54 5.79 1.11 -5.18
N ILE A 55 5.15 2.10 -4.57
CA ILE A 55 3.76 2.52 -4.86
C ILE A 55 3.62 2.99 -6.31
N ARG A 56 4.65 3.60 -6.89
CA ARG A 56 4.67 4.01 -8.31
C ARG A 56 4.46 2.85 -9.30
N ARG A 57 4.59 1.59 -8.86
CA ARG A 57 4.30 0.41 -9.68
C ARG A 57 2.80 0.10 -9.79
N CYS A 58 1.97 0.65 -8.91
CA CYS A 58 0.51 0.53 -8.98
C CYS A 58 -0.05 1.46 -10.06
N GLN A 59 -0.25 0.93 -11.27
CA GLN A 59 -0.66 1.74 -12.43
C GLN A 59 -2.09 2.29 -12.34
N SER A 60 -2.95 1.67 -11.53
CA SER A 60 -4.35 2.09 -11.37
C SER A 60 -4.58 3.01 -10.17
N LEU A 61 -3.53 3.38 -9.42
CA LEU A 61 -3.68 4.16 -8.20
C LEU A 61 -4.02 5.61 -8.54
N GLU A 62 -5.16 6.07 -8.02
CA GLU A 62 -5.68 7.43 -8.21
C GLU A 62 -5.56 8.26 -6.94
N LYS A 63 -5.54 7.62 -5.76
CA LYS A 63 -5.47 8.29 -4.46
C LYS A 63 -4.44 7.64 -3.54
N LEU A 64 -3.61 8.48 -2.94
CA LEU A 64 -2.61 8.09 -1.94
C LEU A 64 -2.66 9.08 -0.77
N SER A 65 -2.87 8.57 0.44
CA SER A 65 -2.74 9.34 1.68
C SER A 65 -1.49 8.92 2.42
N ILE A 66 -0.59 9.86 2.71
CA ILE A 66 0.66 9.66 3.47
C ILE A 66 0.84 10.76 4.55
N SER A 67 -0.28 11.34 4.98
CA SER A 67 -0.28 12.39 5.99
C SER A 67 0.27 11.85 7.32
N ASN A 68 1.03 12.66 8.05
CA ASN A 68 1.63 12.28 9.34
C ASN A 68 2.58 11.06 9.26
N CYS A 69 3.18 10.82 8.10
CA CYS A 69 4.31 9.92 7.94
C CYS A 69 5.65 10.67 8.12
N PRO A 70 6.75 9.95 8.45
CA PRO A 70 8.08 10.54 8.61
C PRO A 70 8.62 11.25 7.36
#